data_AF-A0A7V9QLF0-F1
#
_entry.id   AF-A0A7V9QLF0-F1
#
_cell.length_a   1.000
_cell.length_b   1.000
_cell.length_c   1.000
_cell.angle_alpha   90.00
_cell.angle_beta   90.00
_cell.angle_gamma   90.00
#
_symmetry.space_group_name_H-M   'P 1'
#
loop_
_entity.id
_entity.type
_entity.pdbx_description
1 polymer ?
#
loop_
_entity_poly.entity_id
_entity_poly.type
_entity_poly.pdbx_seq_one_letter_code
_entity_poly.pdbx_strand_id
1 'polypeptide(L)'
;MTAQQPHDRAEGTLARRPSRYAVAFAAARIALGLYWLYEQHWKFPPDFGLRDPRGLMFAFRQSIQYPTLDLYRAFLQNVVVPHFHLFGWLIGFTEVAIGASLVLGALTRAGALLGALQAVNLLIAQGATPEGPWIYVALLAANLFVLFTPSNREFSVDSRLSRKASATPRGNTLLTRVWLWAIS
;
A
#
# COMPACT_ATOMS: atom_id res chain seq x y z
N MET A 1 -1.94 34.65 -54.69
CA MET A 1 -2.42 34.69 -53.30
C MET A 1 -3.06 33.35 -53.01
N THR A 2 -2.25 32.41 -52.51
CA THR A 2 -2.63 31.01 -52.32
C THR A 2 -3.31 30.86 -50.97
N ALA A 3 -4.54 30.36 -50.96
CA ALA A 3 -5.34 30.12 -49.78
C ALA A 3 -4.66 29.08 -48.85
N GLN A 4 -4.53 29.43 -47.58
CA GLN A 4 -3.97 28.58 -46.53
C GLN A 4 -5.06 27.58 -46.10
N GLN A 5 -4.85 26.29 -46.39
CA GLN A 5 -5.81 25.22 -46.08
C GLN A 5 -5.97 25.01 -44.56
N PRO A 6 -7.20 24.83 -44.04
CA PRO A 6 -7.47 24.68 -42.61
C PRO A 6 -7.54 23.20 -42.17
N HIS A 7 -6.52 22.38 -42.48
CA HIS A 7 -6.58 20.92 -42.20
C HIS A 7 -5.96 20.44 -40.88
N ASP A 8 -5.25 21.29 -40.11
CA ASP A 8 -4.47 20.83 -38.95
C ASP A 8 -5.18 20.86 -37.58
N ARG A 9 -6.48 21.17 -37.51
CA ARG A 9 -7.19 21.26 -36.20
C ARG A 9 -8.01 20.03 -35.80
N ALA A 10 -8.02 18.97 -36.62
CA ALA A 10 -8.89 17.81 -36.42
C ALA A 10 -8.23 16.58 -35.78
N GLU A 11 -7.00 16.68 -35.25
CA GLU A 11 -6.39 15.61 -34.43
C GLU A 11 -6.75 15.73 -32.94
N GLY A 12 -7.98 16.20 -32.67
CA GLY A 12 -8.53 16.29 -31.32
C GLY A 12 -8.92 14.91 -30.78
N THR A 13 -8.08 14.35 -29.91
CA THR A 13 -8.43 13.33 -28.91
C THR A 13 -8.73 11.93 -29.47
N LEU A 14 -7.78 11.30 -30.17
CA LEU A 14 -7.78 9.84 -30.23
C LEU A 14 -7.57 9.30 -28.81
N ALA A 15 -8.61 8.71 -28.24
CA ALA A 15 -8.57 8.07 -26.93
C ALA A 15 -7.43 7.04 -26.92
N ARG A 16 -6.31 7.39 -26.29
CA ARG A 16 -5.14 6.51 -26.18
C ARG A 16 -5.58 5.22 -25.48
N ARG A 17 -5.56 4.10 -26.20
CA ARG A 17 -5.85 2.80 -25.59
C ARG A 17 -4.83 2.55 -24.47
N PRO A 18 -5.30 2.12 -23.27
CA PRO A 18 -4.39 1.83 -22.17
C PRO A 18 -3.46 0.68 -22.56
N SER A 19 -2.17 0.81 -22.24
CA SER A 19 -1.20 -0.25 -22.49
C SER A 19 -1.54 -1.48 -21.65
N ARG A 20 -1.43 -2.68 -22.23
CA ARG A 20 -1.63 -3.96 -21.50
C ARG A 20 -0.83 -4.03 -20.20
N TYR A 21 0.37 -3.46 -20.19
CA TYR A 21 1.23 -3.41 -19.01
C TYR A 21 0.69 -2.47 -17.94
N ALA A 22 0.10 -1.33 -18.33
CA ALA A 22 -0.49 -0.38 -17.40
C ALA A 22 -1.74 -0.98 -16.72
N VAL A 23 -2.56 -1.71 -17.48
CA VAL A 23 -3.71 -2.45 -16.94
C VAL A 23 -3.23 -3.56 -16.00
N ALA A 24 -2.20 -4.32 -16.38
CA ALA A 24 -1.65 -5.38 -15.53
C ALA A 24 -1.08 -4.82 -14.20
N PHE A 25 -0.34 -3.71 -14.24
CA PHE A 25 0.19 -3.07 -13.04
C PHE A 25 -0.92 -2.52 -12.13
N ALA A 26 -1.98 -1.94 -12.72
CA ALA A 26 -3.14 -1.50 -11.96
C ALA A 26 -3.88 -2.68 -11.32
N ALA A 27 -4.04 -3.79 -12.04
CA ALA A 27 -4.65 -5.00 -11.50
C ALA A 27 -3.83 -5.60 -10.36
N ALA A 28 -2.51 -5.68 -10.50
CA ALA A 28 -1.60 -6.15 -9.45
C ALA A 28 -1.67 -5.26 -8.20
N ARG A 29 -1.68 -3.93 -8.38
CA ARG A 29 -1.87 -2.96 -7.30
C ARG A 29 -3.20 -3.18 -6.57
N ILE A 30 -4.30 -3.32 -7.30
CA ILE A 30 -5.63 -3.54 -6.72
C ILE A 30 -5.67 -4.88 -5.96
N ALA A 31 -5.15 -5.95 -6.55
CA ALA A 31 -5.09 -7.26 -5.92
C ALA A 31 -4.29 -7.23 -4.61
N LEU A 32 -3.15 -6.54 -4.59
CA LEU A 32 -2.36 -6.33 -3.38
C LEU A 32 -3.13 -5.51 -2.34
N GLY A 33 -3.83 -4.47 -2.75
CA GLY A 33 -4.68 -3.68 -1.84
C GLY A 33 -5.83 -4.51 -1.24
N LEU A 34 -6.48 -5.35 -2.06
CA LEU A 34 -7.51 -6.28 -1.58
C LEU A 34 -6.94 -7.31 -0.60
N TYR A 35 -5.72 -7.80 -0.83
CA TYR A 35 -5.05 -8.67 0.13
C TYR A 35 -4.85 -7.99 1.50
N TRP A 36 -4.36 -6.74 1.52
CA TRP A 36 -4.22 -5.98 2.77
C TRP A 36 -5.55 -5.76 3.50
N LEU A 37 -6.65 -5.52 2.77
CA LEU A 37 -7.98 -5.44 3.36
C LEU A 37 -8.47 -6.79 3.87
N TYR A 38 -8.14 -7.87 3.15
CA TYR A 38 -8.50 -9.21 3.55
C TYR A 38 -7.82 -9.60 4.88
N GLU A 39 -6.58 -9.19 5.16
CA GLU A 39 -5.88 -9.48 6.43
C GLU A 39 -6.61 -9.02 7.69
N GLN A 40 -7.61 -8.14 7.56
CA GLN A 40 -8.49 -7.76 8.67
C GLN A 40 -9.41 -8.89 9.14
N HIS A 41 -9.65 -9.91 8.30
CA HIS A 41 -10.72 -10.90 8.54
C HIS A 41 -10.58 -11.68 9.84
N TRP A 42 -9.35 -11.85 10.33
CA TRP A 42 -9.03 -12.58 11.57
C TRP A 42 -8.65 -11.64 12.73
N LYS A 43 -8.75 -10.32 12.52
CA LYS A 43 -8.39 -9.26 13.50
C LYS A 43 -9.52 -8.24 13.68
N PHE A 44 -10.78 -8.62 13.48
CA PHE A 44 -11.87 -7.64 13.51
C PHE A 44 -12.05 -6.99 14.89
N PRO A 45 -12.29 -5.67 14.94
CA PRO A 45 -12.71 -4.99 16.17
C PRO A 45 -14.02 -5.57 16.72
N PRO A 46 -14.27 -5.49 18.04
CA PRO A 46 -13.40 -4.87 19.06
C PRO A 46 -12.38 -5.84 19.70
N ASP A 47 -12.50 -7.15 19.46
CA ASP A 47 -11.69 -8.17 20.15
C ASP A 47 -10.32 -8.38 19.49
N PHE A 48 -10.17 -8.05 18.20
CA PHE A 48 -8.92 -8.23 17.41
C PHE A 48 -8.38 -9.67 17.45
N GLY A 49 -9.25 -10.67 17.66
CA GLY A 49 -8.83 -12.06 17.83
C GLY A 49 -8.07 -12.31 19.13
N LEU A 50 -8.36 -11.59 20.21
CA LEU A 50 -7.81 -11.85 21.54
C LEU A 50 -8.21 -13.26 22.04
N ARG A 51 -9.45 -13.67 21.75
CA ARG A 51 -10.01 -14.97 22.17
C ARG A 51 -10.02 -16.02 21.06
N ASP A 52 -9.59 -15.66 19.86
CA ASP A 52 -9.53 -16.57 18.72
C ASP A 52 -8.26 -17.44 18.81
N PRO A 53 -8.36 -18.78 18.70
CA PRO A 53 -7.20 -19.68 18.69
C PRO A 53 -6.12 -19.35 17.65
N ARG A 54 -6.47 -18.64 16.58
CA ARG A 54 -5.56 -18.17 15.52
C ARG A 54 -5.63 -16.65 15.32
N GLY A 55 -6.08 -15.91 16.34
CA GLY A 55 -6.19 -14.46 16.30
C GLY A 55 -4.88 -13.69 16.52
N LEU A 56 -4.95 -12.37 16.62
CA LEU A 56 -3.75 -11.51 16.74
C LEU A 56 -2.91 -11.83 17.99
N MET A 57 -3.55 -12.20 19.09
CA MET A 57 -2.82 -12.60 20.31
C MET A 57 -2.04 -13.89 20.09
N PHE A 58 -2.59 -14.84 19.32
CA PHE A 58 -1.86 -16.04 18.93
C PHE A 58 -0.62 -15.69 18.10
N ALA A 59 -0.74 -14.79 17.12
CA ALA A 59 0.40 -14.32 16.34
C ALA A 59 1.49 -13.69 17.22
N PHE A 60 1.13 -12.81 18.16
CA PHE A 60 2.12 -12.23 19.09
C PHE A 60 2.80 -13.28 19.96
N ARG A 61 2.06 -14.31 20.43
CA ARG A 61 2.66 -15.42 21.19
C ARG A 61 3.62 -16.23 20.34
N GLN A 62 3.32 -16.46 19.06
CA GLN A 62 4.23 -17.10 18.12
C GLN A 62 5.51 -16.26 17.94
N SER A 63 5.40 -14.95 17.73
CA SER A 63 6.56 -14.05 17.63
C SER A 63 7.43 -14.04 18.90
N ILE A 64 6.81 -14.17 20.08
CA ILE A 64 7.53 -14.25 21.37
C ILE A 64 8.23 -15.60 21.51
N GLN A 65 7.57 -16.69 21.13
CA GLN A 65 8.12 -18.04 21.22
C GLN A 65 9.29 -18.23 20.24
N TYR A 66 9.14 -17.74 19.02
CA TYR A 66 10.09 -17.87 17.91
C TYR A 66 10.53 -16.49 17.39
N PRO A 67 11.34 -15.74 18.15
CA PRO A 67 11.70 -14.38 17.76
C PRO A 67 12.71 -14.39 16.62
N THR A 68 12.51 -13.52 15.64
CA THR A 68 13.57 -13.18 14.69
C THR A 68 14.62 -12.28 15.34
N LEU A 69 14.21 -11.40 16.26
CA LEU A 69 15.07 -10.50 17.03
C LEU A 69 14.62 -10.45 18.49
N ASP A 70 15.56 -10.62 19.44
CA ASP A 70 15.25 -10.56 20.87
C ASP A 70 14.73 -9.19 21.31
N LEU A 71 15.20 -8.10 20.67
CA LEU A 71 14.66 -6.76 20.91
C LEU A 71 13.16 -6.67 20.58
N TYR A 72 12.73 -7.33 19.50
CA TYR A 72 11.32 -7.35 19.09
C TYR A 72 10.47 -8.16 20.08
N ARG A 73 10.99 -9.31 20.57
CA ARG A 73 10.36 -10.06 21.67
C ARG A 73 10.15 -9.19 22.91
N ALA A 74 11.19 -8.48 23.34
CA ALA A 74 11.10 -7.60 24.51
C ALA A 74 10.07 -6.47 24.30
N PHE A 75 10.03 -5.88 23.11
CA PHE A 75 9.01 -4.89 22.75
C PHE A 75 7.59 -5.48 22.81
N LEU A 76 7.39 -6.69 22.27
CA LEU A 76 6.09 -7.37 22.34
C LEU A 76 5.64 -7.61 23.78
N GLN A 77 6.52 -8.17 24.62
CA GLN A 77 6.18 -8.53 26.00
C GLN A 77 5.92 -7.31 26.89
N ASN A 78 6.71 -6.24 26.74
CA ASN A 78 6.67 -5.11 27.65
C ASN A 78 5.78 -3.95 27.17
N VAL A 79 5.49 -3.87 25.87
CA VAL A 79 4.75 -2.74 25.28
C VAL A 79 3.50 -3.22 24.55
N VAL A 80 3.63 -4.14 23.59
CA VAL A 80 2.50 -4.48 22.70
C VAL A 80 1.43 -5.31 23.40
N VAL A 81 1.81 -6.42 24.04
CA VAL A 81 0.87 -7.33 24.71
C VAL A 81 0.12 -6.65 25.87
N PRO A 82 0.78 -5.86 26.74
CA PRO A 82 0.07 -5.10 27.78
C PRO A 82 -0.91 -4.06 27.22
N HIS A 83 -0.63 -3.49 26.04
CA HIS A 83 -1.47 -2.49 25.37
C HIS A 83 -2.17 -3.07 24.13
N PHE A 84 -2.61 -4.34 24.20
CA PHE A 84 -3.08 -5.11 23.05
C PHE A 84 -4.11 -4.37 22.19
N HIS A 85 -5.17 -3.80 22.78
CA HIS A 85 -6.23 -3.13 22.02
C HIS A 85 -5.74 -1.89 21.28
N LEU A 86 -4.79 -1.13 21.84
CA LEU A 86 -4.18 0.01 21.16
C LEU A 86 -3.46 -0.46 19.89
N PHE A 87 -2.64 -1.51 20.00
CA PHE A 87 -1.92 -2.07 18.85
C PHE A 87 -2.86 -2.75 17.85
N GLY A 88 -3.95 -3.38 18.31
CA GLY A 88 -5.00 -3.90 17.45
C GLY A 88 -5.57 -2.81 16.54
N TRP A 89 -5.93 -1.65 17.10
CA TRP A 89 -6.39 -0.49 16.31
C TRP A 89 -5.30 0.07 15.40
N LEU A 90 -4.06 0.24 15.88
CA LEU A 90 -2.96 0.75 15.07
C LEU A 90 -2.68 -0.14 13.86
N ILE A 91 -2.63 -1.46 14.06
CA ILE A 91 -2.46 -2.44 12.99
C ILE A 91 -3.64 -2.38 12.03
N GLY A 92 -4.88 -2.40 12.56
CA GLY A 92 -6.10 -2.33 11.76
C GLY A 92 -6.15 -1.10 10.87
N PHE A 93 -5.91 0.10 11.42
CA PHE A 93 -5.90 1.34 10.66
C PHE A 93 -4.76 1.37 9.62
N THR A 94 -3.59 0.84 9.96
CA THR A 94 -2.46 0.75 9.03
C THR A 94 -2.80 -0.14 7.83
N GLU A 95 -3.30 -1.35 8.08
CA GLU A 95 -3.68 -2.31 7.04
C GLU A 95 -4.83 -1.77 6.16
N VAL A 96 -5.83 -1.12 6.77
CA VAL A 96 -6.92 -0.47 6.03
C VAL A 96 -6.42 0.72 5.21
N ALA A 97 -5.53 1.55 5.73
CA ALA A 97 -4.96 2.68 5.00
C ALA A 97 -4.14 2.21 3.79
N ILE A 98 -3.31 1.17 3.95
CA ILE A 98 -2.56 0.55 2.85
C ILE A 98 -3.55 -0.04 1.83
N GLY A 99 -4.49 -0.86 2.28
CA GLY A 99 -5.46 -1.51 1.40
C GLY A 99 -6.30 -0.51 0.61
N ALA A 100 -6.85 0.51 1.27
CA ALA A 100 -7.67 1.54 0.63
C ALA A 100 -6.88 2.40 -0.36
N SER A 101 -5.67 2.83 0.00
CA SER A 101 -4.80 3.60 -0.91
C SER A 101 -4.45 2.79 -2.17
N LEU A 102 -4.14 1.51 -2.00
CA LEU A 102 -3.80 0.59 -3.09
C LEU A 102 -5.00 0.10 -3.89
N VAL A 103 -6.22 0.06 -3.37
CA VAL A 103 -7.41 -0.28 -4.17
C VAL A 103 -7.89 0.94 -4.96
N LEU A 104 -8.06 2.08 -4.29
CA LEU A 104 -8.54 3.32 -4.92
C LEU A 104 -7.49 3.96 -5.84
N GLY A 105 -6.22 3.64 -5.62
CA GLY A 105 -5.10 4.26 -6.31
C GLY A 105 -5.01 5.72 -5.93
N ALA A 106 -5.12 5.98 -4.63
CA ALA A 106 -5.08 7.29 -4.02
C ALA A 106 -3.91 7.29 -3.03
N LEU A 107 -2.99 8.25 -3.16
CA LEU A 107 -1.71 8.24 -2.43
C LEU A 107 -0.95 6.91 -2.63
N THR A 108 -0.99 6.36 -3.85
CA THR A 108 -0.53 5.01 -4.18
C THR A 108 0.90 4.75 -3.72
N ARG A 109 1.81 5.71 -3.93
CA ARG A 109 3.22 5.56 -3.54
C ARG A 109 3.42 5.62 -2.03
N ALA A 110 2.66 6.45 -1.34
CA ALA A 110 2.68 6.49 0.12
C ALA A 110 2.09 5.20 0.72
N GLY A 111 0.99 4.69 0.15
CA GLY A 111 0.39 3.42 0.51
C GLY A 111 1.32 2.23 0.30
N ALA A 112 1.97 2.17 -0.86
CA ALA A 112 2.97 1.14 -1.17
C ALA A 112 4.20 1.21 -0.26
N LEU A 113 4.68 2.42 0.08
CA LEU A 113 5.76 2.59 1.04
C LEU A 113 5.36 2.10 2.43
N LEU A 114 4.18 2.50 2.91
CA LEU A 114 3.65 2.06 4.20
C LEU A 114 3.46 0.54 4.24
N GLY A 115 2.96 -0.05 3.15
CA GLY A 115 2.82 -1.50 3.01
C GLY A 115 4.16 -2.23 2.98
N ALA A 116 5.19 -1.66 2.34
CA ALA A 116 6.54 -2.21 2.38
C ALA A 116 7.12 -2.17 3.81
N LEU A 117 6.95 -1.07 4.54
CA LEU A 117 7.37 -0.96 5.94
C LEU A 117 6.63 -1.95 6.84
N GLN A 118 5.32 -2.11 6.64
CA GLN A 118 4.51 -3.08 7.38
C GLN A 118 4.92 -4.52 7.04
N ALA A 119 5.27 -4.82 5.78
CA ALA A 119 5.77 -6.14 5.39
C ALA A 119 7.14 -6.44 6.03
N VAL A 120 8.03 -5.45 6.16
CA VAL A 120 9.29 -5.61 6.93
C VAL A 120 8.98 -5.87 8.40
N ASN A 121 8.05 -5.13 9.00
CA ASN A 121 7.63 -5.36 10.38
C ASN A 121 7.08 -6.79 10.58
N LEU A 122 6.22 -7.27 9.67
CA LEU A 122 5.71 -8.64 9.69
C LEU A 122 6.82 -9.68 9.50
N LEU A 123 7.80 -9.42 8.63
CA LEU A 123 8.95 -10.32 8.46
C LEU A 123 9.78 -10.43 9.74
N ILE A 124 9.96 -9.33 10.47
CA ILE A 124 10.62 -9.33 11.79
C ILE A 124 9.76 -10.03 12.84
N ALA A 125 8.44 -9.83 12.80
CA ALA A 125 7.52 -10.42 13.77
C ALA A 125 7.38 -11.94 13.60
N GLN A 126 7.27 -12.41 12.36
CA GLN A 126 6.79 -13.74 12.04
C GLN A 126 7.82 -14.59 11.25
N GLY A 127 8.92 -14.02 10.78
CA GLY A 127 9.83 -14.69 9.85
C GLY A 127 10.55 -15.92 10.42
N ALA A 128 10.68 -16.02 11.75
CA ALA A 128 11.25 -17.17 12.44
C ALA A 128 10.20 -18.15 12.99
N THR A 129 8.91 -17.84 12.85
CA THR A 129 7.81 -18.73 13.27
C THR A 129 7.69 -19.92 12.32
N PRO A 130 6.95 -20.99 12.69
CA PRO A 130 6.73 -22.14 11.81
C PRO A 130 6.06 -21.82 10.45
N GLU A 131 5.39 -20.66 10.32
CA GLU A 131 4.83 -20.19 9.04
C GLU A 131 5.92 -19.85 8.02
N GLY A 132 7.12 -19.50 8.49
CA GLY A 132 8.25 -19.10 7.68
C GLY A 132 8.14 -17.68 7.08
N PRO A 133 9.20 -17.21 6.41
CA PRO A 133 9.33 -15.81 6.02
C PRO A 133 8.67 -15.45 4.69
N TRP A 134 8.35 -16.43 3.85
CA TRP A 134 8.20 -16.20 2.41
C TRP A 134 6.97 -15.38 2.02
N ILE A 135 5.86 -15.50 2.76
CA ILE A 135 4.69 -14.65 2.52
C ILE A 135 5.00 -13.17 2.78
N TYR A 136 5.78 -12.88 3.82
CA TYR A 136 6.18 -11.52 4.19
C TYR A 136 7.21 -10.95 3.21
N VAL A 137 8.13 -11.80 2.70
CA VAL A 137 9.04 -11.44 1.60
C VAL A 137 8.27 -11.14 0.32
N ALA A 138 7.26 -11.95 -0.02
CA ALA A 138 6.42 -11.72 -1.19
C ALA A 138 5.60 -10.43 -1.06
N LEU A 139 5.06 -10.14 0.14
CA LEU A 139 4.39 -8.88 0.42
C LEU A 139 5.33 -7.68 0.27
N LEU A 140 6.54 -7.77 0.81
CA LEU A 140 7.54 -6.73 0.65
C LEU A 140 7.83 -6.49 -0.84
N ALA A 141 8.12 -7.55 -1.59
CA ALA A 141 8.39 -7.47 -3.03
C ALA A 141 7.21 -6.87 -3.81
N ALA A 142 5.97 -7.25 -3.50
CA ALA A 142 4.77 -6.73 -4.16
C ALA A 142 4.55 -5.24 -3.87
N ASN A 143 4.77 -4.80 -2.62
CA ASN A 143 4.67 -3.38 -2.27
C ASN A 143 5.80 -2.56 -2.94
N LEU A 144 7.03 -3.07 -2.98
CA LEU A 144 8.14 -2.42 -3.69
C LEU A 144 7.88 -2.36 -5.20
N PHE A 145 7.28 -3.41 -5.79
CA PHE A 145 6.86 -3.41 -7.17
C PHE A 145 5.86 -2.27 -7.45
N VAL A 146 4.83 -2.12 -6.63
CA VAL A 146 3.87 -1.00 -6.76
C VAL A 146 4.56 0.35 -6.57
N LEU A 147 5.51 0.45 -5.64
CA LEU A 147 6.25 1.68 -5.35
C LEU A 147 7.16 2.13 -6.50
N PHE A 148 7.76 1.20 -7.24
CA PHE A 148 8.72 1.49 -8.31
C PHE A 148 8.15 1.37 -9.73
N THR A 149 6.94 0.85 -9.89
CA THR A 149 6.25 0.79 -11.18
C THR A 149 5.15 1.84 -11.31
N PRO A 150 4.81 2.27 -12.53
CA PRO A 150 3.75 3.24 -12.77
C PRO A 150 2.35 2.59 -12.70
N SER A 151 2.01 2.05 -11.53
CA SER A 151 0.79 1.29 -11.24
C SER A 151 -0.46 2.16 -11.03
N ASN A 152 -0.26 3.48 -10.95
CA ASN A 152 -1.29 4.51 -10.79
C ASN A 152 -1.77 5.12 -12.12
N ARG A 153 -1.30 4.64 -13.29
CA ARG A 153 -1.71 5.20 -14.59
C ARG A 153 -3.16 4.89 -14.95
N GLU A 154 -3.63 3.70 -14.58
CA GLU A 154 -4.97 3.21 -14.85
C GLU A 154 -5.72 2.91 -13.55
N PHE A 155 -7.04 3.09 -13.55
CA PHE A 155 -7.93 2.79 -12.42
C PHE A 155 -7.52 3.44 -11.08
N SER A 156 -6.96 4.65 -11.14
CA SER A 156 -6.41 5.36 -9.98
C SER A 156 -6.92 6.79 -9.89
N VAL A 157 -7.25 7.21 -8.66
CA VAL A 157 -7.59 8.60 -8.33
C VAL A 157 -6.39 9.53 -8.54
N ASP A 158 -5.18 9.07 -8.21
CA ASP A 158 -3.93 9.80 -8.40
C ASP A 158 -3.73 10.24 -9.86
N SER A 159 -4.05 9.38 -10.83
CA SER A 159 -3.98 9.75 -12.27
C SER A 159 -4.84 10.97 -12.63
N ARG A 160 -5.99 11.13 -11.95
CA ARG A 160 -6.91 12.25 -12.18
C ARG A 160 -6.39 13.52 -11.51
N LEU A 161 -5.82 13.39 -10.31
CA LEU A 161 -5.24 14.49 -9.55
C LEU A 161 -3.95 15.01 -10.20
N SER A 162 -3.06 14.12 -10.66
CA SER A 162 -1.80 14.48 -11.32
C SER A 162 -2.04 15.21 -12.65
N ARG A 163 -3.01 14.77 -13.46
CA ARG A 163 -3.41 15.49 -14.69
C ARG A 163 -3.88 16.91 -14.42
N LYS A 164 -4.72 17.11 -13.40
CA LYS A 164 -5.17 18.45 -12.97
C LYS A 164 -4.01 19.28 -12.41
N ALA A 165 -3.13 18.64 -11.65
CA ALA A 165 -1.96 19.27 -11.04
C ALA A 165 -0.96 19.84 -12.06
N SER A 166 -0.71 19.12 -13.16
CA SER A 166 0.21 19.56 -14.22
C SER A 166 -0.32 20.73 -15.06
N ALA A 167 -1.63 21.03 -15.00
CA ALA A 167 -2.25 22.12 -15.74
C ALA A 167 -2.15 23.49 -15.04
N THR A 168 -1.68 23.53 -13.79
CA THR A 168 -1.59 24.78 -12.99
C THR A 168 -0.13 25.16 -12.77
N PRO A 169 0.33 26.39 -13.09
CA PRO A 169 1.65 26.88 -12.71
C PRO A 169 1.78 26.86 -11.17
N ARG A 170 2.86 26.29 -10.62
CA ARG A 170 3.01 26.12 -9.16
C ARG A 170 4.37 26.50 -8.62
N GLY A 171 4.37 27.04 -7.41
CA GLY A 171 5.57 27.33 -6.63
C GLY A 171 6.32 26.06 -6.21
N ASN A 172 7.64 26.18 -6.09
CA ASN A 172 8.57 25.09 -5.81
C ASN A 172 8.77 24.86 -4.29
N THR A 173 7.70 24.51 -3.57
CA THR A 173 7.82 24.20 -2.13
C THR A 173 8.07 22.70 -1.90
N LEU A 174 8.74 22.36 -0.79
CA LEU A 174 8.96 20.97 -0.38
C LEU A 174 7.65 20.18 -0.25
N LEU A 175 6.61 20.81 0.32
CA LEU A 175 5.29 20.21 0.47
C LEU A 175 4.67 19.85 -0.89
N THR A 176 4.82 20.73 -1.89
CA THR A 176 4.36 20.45 -3.26
C THR A 176 5.11 19.26 -3.86
N ARG A 177 6.43 19.15 -3.62
CA ARG A 177 7.23 18.01 -4.11
C ARG A 177 6.84 16.69 -3.47
N VAL A 178 6.64 16.67 -2.14
CA VAL A 178 6.20 15.48 -1.40
C VAL A 178 4.80 15.05 -1.84
N TRP A 179 3.87 15.99 -1.99
CA TRP A 179 2.52 15.70 -2.44
C TRP A 179 2.50 15.16 -3.87
N LEU A 180 3.24 15.77 -4.80
CA LEU A 180 3.37 15.28 -6.17
C LEU A 180 4.00 13.89 -6.21
N TRP A 181 5.03 13.63 -5.39
CA TRP A 181 5.62 12.30 -5.28
C TRP A 181 4.66 11.25 -4.73
N ALA A 182 3.73 11.63 -3.85
CA ALA A 182 2.76 10.67 -3.29
C ALA A 182 1.72 10.23 -4.34
N ILE A 183 1.41 11.08 -5.32
CA ILE A 183 0.40 10.85 -6.37
C ILE A 183 1.00 10.57 -7.76
N SER A 184 2.33 10.60 -7.91
CA SER A 184 3.01 10.40 -9.19
C SER A 184 3.06 8.95 -9.62
#